data_AF-A0A2E1VWI1-F1
#
_entry.id   AF-A0A2E1VWI1-F1
#
_cell.length_a   1.000
_cell.length_b   1.000
_cell.length_c   1.000
_cell.angle_alpha   90.00
_cell.angle_beta   90.00
_cell.angle_gamma   90.00
#
_symmetry.space_group_name_H-M   'P 1'
#
loop_
_entity.id
_entity.type
_entity.pdbx_description
1 polymer ?
#
loop_
_entity_poly.entity_id
_entity_poly.type
_entity_poly.pdbx_seq_one_letter_code
_entity_poly.pdbx_strand_id
1 'polypeptide(L)'
;MVEVWFDPKRLSFAELLEHGRIKDCARRVWWRHESHAELAKKALGELAAPAPDKLRLDKEQKYYLLQTPLAALPLSEAQACRVNASLQDEGFFAYLSPRQAKAAATLFVIESKRRAREQAGLPATEPGG
;
A
#
# COMPACT_ATOMS: atom_id res chain seq x y z
N MET A 1 -4.69 10.77 5.87
CA MET A 1 -3.27 11.04 6.23
C MET A 1 -2.52 9.74 6.06
N VAL A 2 -1.30 9.79 5.53
CA VAL A 2 -0.46 8.61 5.32
C VAL A 2 0.82 8.81 6.11
N GLU A 3 1.19 7.85 6.95
CA GLU A 3 2.51 7.80 7.57
C GLU A 3 3.46 7.04 6.66
N VAL A 4 4.65 7.59 6.44
CA VAL A 4 5.64 7.05 5.50
C VAL A 4 6.91 6.71 6.24
N TRP A 5 7.32 5.45 6.13
CA TRP A 5 8.60 4.95 6.61
C TRP A 5 9.55 4.86 5.42
N PHE A 6 10.75 5.39 5.56
CA PHE A 6 11.74 5.42 4.48
C PHE A 6 13.16 5.28 5.04
N ASP A 7 14.09 4.83 4.19
CA ASP A 7 15.51 4.73 4.51
C ASP A 7 16.22 6.03 4.06
N PRO A 8 16.70 6.87 4.98
CA PRO A 8 17.34 8.14 4.64
C PRO A 8 18.64 8.00 3.85
N LYS A 9 19.25 6.80 3.83
CA LYS A 9 20.45 6.53 2.99
C LYS A 9 20.10 6.33 1.51
N ARG A 10 18.83 6.06 1.20
CA ARG A 10 18.36 5.77 -0.17
C ARG A 10 17.40 6.83 -0.70
N LEU A 11 16.71 7.53 0.18
CA LEU A 11 15.80 8.63 -0.13
C LEU A 11 15.88 9.66 0.99
N SER A 12 16.36 10.86 0.69
CA SER A 12 16.39 11.93 1.68
C SER A 12 14.98 12.44 1.99
N PHE A 13 14.81 13.05 3.16
CA PHE A 13 13.54 13.68 3.52
C PHE A 13 13.13 14.78 2.52
N ALA A 14 14.10 15.55 2.00
CA ALA A 14 13.84 16.58 1.00
C ALA A 14 13.32 16.01 -0.32
N GLU A 15 13.92 14.92 -0.81
CA GLU A 15 13.43 14.23 -2.01
C GLU A 15 12.04 13.61 -1.80
N LEU A 16 11.78 13.06 -0.61
CA LEU A 16 10.45 12.54 -0.25
C LEU A 16 9.39 13.64 -0.29
N LEU A 17 9.68 14.82 0.25
CA LEU A 17 8.78 15.97 0.20
C LEU A 17 8.50 16.40 -1.24
N GLU A 18 9.54 16.48 -2.06
CA GLU A 18 9.37 16.90 -3.45
C GLU A 18 8.54 15.89 -4.25
N HIS A 19 8.75 14.59 -4.05
CA HIS A 19 7.88 13.56 -4.64
C HIS A 19 6.42 13.69 -4.18
N GLY A 20 6.19 13.95 -2.90
CA GLY A 20 4.85 14.17 -2.36
C GLY A 20 4.16 15.40 -2.96
N ARG A 21 4.93 16.47 -3.18
CA ARG A 21 4.46 17.74 -3.75
C ARG A 21 4.12 17.61 -5.23
N ILE A 22 5.02 17.02 -6.04
CA ILE A 22 4.83 16.84 -7.48
C ILE A 22 3.57 16.03 -7.79
N LYS A 23 3.28 15.02 -6.97
CA LYS A 23 2.11 14.14 -7.17
C LYS A 23 0.80 14.70 -6.58
N ASP A 24 0.78 15.95 -6.09
CA ASP A 24 -0.32 16.56 -5.31
C ASP A 24 -0.81 15.65 -4.15
N CYS A 25 0.08 14.80 -3.62
CA CYS A 25 -0.24 13.83 -2.58
C CYS A 25 -0.04 14.41 -1.17
N ALA A 26 0.65 15.54 -1.04
CA ALA A 26 1.04 16.13 0.23
C ALA A 26 0.70 17.62 0.30
N ARG A 27 -0.60 17.94 0.45
CA ARG A 27 -1.07 19.32 0.73
C ARG A 27 -0.70 19.82 2.13
N ARG A 28 -0.42 18.90 3.06
CA ARG A 28 0.06 19.19 4.41
C ARG A 28 1.04 18.12 4.81
N VAL A 29 2.13 18.51 5.46
CA VAL A 29 3.16 17.59 5.94
C VAL A 29 3.29 17.72 7.45
N TRP A 30 3.39 16.56 8.08
CA TRP A 30 3.66 16.45 9.49
C TRP A 30 5.04 15.83 9.72
N TRP A 31 5.86 16.44 10.56
CA TRP A 31 7.18 15.90 10.93
C TRP A 31 7.17 15.39 12.37
N ARG A 32 7.91 14.33 12.67
CA ARG A 32 8.15 13.85 14.05
C ARG A 32 9.50 14.30 14.59
N HIS A 33 10.54 14.25 13.76
CA HIS A 33 11.89 14.64 14.15
C HIS A 33 12.13 16.12 13.89
N GLU A 34 12.70 16.79 14.89
CA GLU A 34 12.98 18.22 14.82
C GLU A 34 13.98 18.59 13.70
N SER A 35 14.89 17.65 13.37
CA SER A 35 15.81 17.78 12.22
C SER A 35 15.08 17.93 10.87
N HIS A 36 13.80 17.56 10.78
CA HIS A 36 12.98 17.69 9.58
C HIS A 36 12.14 18.98 9.55
N ALA A 37 12.07 19.73 10.66
CA ALA A 37 11.19 20.89 10.79
C ALA A 37 11.54 21.99 9.78
N GLU A 38 12.81 22.38 9.69
CA GLU A 38 13.27 23.43 8.79
C GLU A 38 13.07 23.06 7.32
N LEU A 39 13.35 21.80 6.95
CA LEU A 39 13.13 21.32 5.58
C LEU A 39 11.64 21.31 5.20
N ALA A 40 10.78 20.87 6.12
CA ALA A 40 9.33 20.88 5.90
C ALA A 40 8.77 22.29 5.78
N LYS A 41 9.15 23.20 6.69
CA LYS A 41 8.73 24.62 6.65
C LYS A 41 9.24 25.32 5.40
N LYS A 42 10.48 25.06 4.97
CA LYS A 42 11.02 25.61 3.73
C LYS A 42 10.23 25.14 2.50
N ALA A 43 9.78 23.89 2.49
CA ALA A 43 9.05 23.32 1.35
C ALA A 43 7.58 23.74 1.29
N LEU A 44 6.92 23.92 2.44
CA LEU A 44 5.45 24.02 2.53
C LEU A 44 4.92 25.18 3.40
N GLY A 45 5.80 25.97 4.03
CA GLY A 45 5.43 27.08 4.89
C GLY A 45 4.49 26.66 6.02
N GLU A 46 3.37 27.36 6.16
CA GLU A 46 2.31 27.11 7.15
C GLU A 46 1.61 25.74 6.99
N LEU A 47 1.82 25.05 5.87
CA LEU A 47 1.31 23.70 5.64
C LEU A 47 2.24 22.60 6.20
N ALA A 48 3.33 22.98 6.86
CA ALA A 48 4.17 22.09 7.64
C ALA A 48 3.90 22.24 9.14
N ALA A 49 3.66 21.13 9.84
CA ALA A 49 3.39 21.13 11.28
C ALA A 49 4.08 19.96 12.00
N PRO A 50 4.29 20.04 13.32
CA PRO A 50 4.61 18.85 14.11
C PRO A 50 3.49 17.81 13.99
N ALA A 51 3.86 16.54 13.89
CA ALA A 51 2.93 15.43 13.92
C ALA A 51 2.24 15.35 15.30
N PRO A 52 0.93 15.07 15.34
CA PRO A 52 0.27 14.83 16.62
C PRO A 52 0.76 13.52 17.23
N ASP A 53 0.72 13.44 18.57
CA ASP A 53 1.21 12.28 19.32
C ASP A 53 0.54 10.96 18.93
N LYS A 54 -0.75 11.03 18.56
CA LYS A 54 -1.54 9.88 18.14
C LYS A 54 -2.01 10.06 16.70
N LEU A 55 -1.56 9.16 15.83
CA LEU A 55 -2.14 8.99 14.49
C LEU A 55 -3.14 7.83 14.55
N ARG A 56 -4.37 8.08 14.10
CA ARG A 56 -5.33 6.99 13.89
C ARG A 56 -5.06 6.39 12.52
N LEU A 57 -4.58 5.14 12.52
CA LEU A 57 -4.45 4.37 11.28
C LEU A 57 -5.82 4.13 10.66
N ASP A 58 -5.86 4.15 9.33
CA ASP A 58 -7.04 3.70 8.60
C ASP A 58 -7.25 2.20 8.85
N LYS A 59 -8.50 1.78 8.89
CA LYS A 59 -8.87 0.36 8.99
C LYS A 59 -8.55 -0.38 7.68
N GLU A 60 -8.62 0.33 6.55
CA GLU A 60 -8.44 -0.25 5.22
C GLU A 60 -7.09 0.17 4.64
N GLN A 61 -6.00 -0.30 5.26
CA GLN A 61 -4.67 -0.10 4.70
C GLN A 61 -4.47 -0.94 3.44
N LYS A 62 -3.81 -0.37 2.43
CA LYS A 62 -3.55 -1.04 1.15
C LYS A 62 -4.86 -1.49 0.48
N TYR A 63 -5.77 -0.52 0.34
CA TYR A 63 -7.12 -0.71 -0.18
C TYR A 63 -7.18 -1.62 -1.41
N TYR A 64 -6.42 -1.33 -2.46
CA TYR A 64 -6.46 -2.13 -3.70
C TYR A 64 -6.05 -3.58 -3.47
N LEU A 65 -5.02 -3.81 -2.66
CA LEU A 65 -4.60 -5.17 -2.31
C LEU A 65 -5.73 -5.94 -1.60
N LEU A 66 -6.41 -5.28 -0.65
CA LEU A 66 -7.53 -5.87 0.10
C LEU A 66 -8.73 -6.24 -0.79
N GLN A 67 -8.91 -5.57 -1.93
CA GLN A 67 -9.97 -5.89 -2.90
C GLN A 67 -9.63 -7.08 -3.82
N THR A 68 -8.49 -7.74 -3.61
CA THR A 68 -8.03 -8.84 -4.48
C THR A 68 -7.70 -10.11 -3.69
N PRO A 69 -7.73 -11.29 -4.33
CA PRO A 69 -7.27 -12.53 -3.72
C PRO A 69 -5.81 -12.47 -3.23
N LEU A 70 -5.00 -11.53 -3.76
CA LEU A 70 -3.61 -11.35 -3.39
C LEU A 70 -3.43 -10.96 -1.91
N ALA A 71 -4.46 -10.47 -1.23
CA ALA A 71 -4.43 -10.20 0.21
C ALA A 71 -4.09 -11.44 1.05
N ALA A 72 -4.32 -12.65 0.52
CA ALA A 72 -3.96 -13.90 1.17
C ALA A 72 -2.48 -14.29 1.01
N LEU A 73 -1.70 -13.57 0.21
CA LEU A 73 -0.29 -13.87 0.01
C LEU A 73 0.56 -13.42 1.20
N PRO A 74 1.57 -14.21 1.61
CA PRO A 74 2.54 -13.77 2.59
C PRO A 74 3.49 -12.75 1.95
N LEU A 75 3.18 -11.47 2.10
CA LEU A 75 3.97 -10.35 1.58
C LEU A 75 4.62 -9.60 2.75
N SER A 76 5.89 -9.20 2.57
CA SER A 76 6.46 -8.16 3.42
C SER A 76 5.71 -6.83 3.23
N GLU A 77 5.76 -5.94 4.21
CA GLU A 77 5.05 -4.65 4.12
C GLU A 77 5.48 -3.83 2.89
N ALA A 78 6.78 -3.80 2.58
CA ALA A 78 7.32 -3.13 1.41
C ALA A 78 6.81 -3.75 0.10
N GLN A 79 6.77 -5.08 0.01
CA GLN A 79 6.18 -5.77 -1.14
C GLN A 79 4.68 -5.48 -1.26
N ALA A 80 3.94 -5.53 -0.16
CA ALA A 80 2.51 -5.23 -0.15
C ALA A 80 2.22 -3.79 -0.62
N CYS A 81 3.06 -2.81 -0.24
CA CYS A 81 2.98 -1.45 -0.78
C CYS A 81 3.19 -1.41 -2.30
N ARG A 82 4.22 -2.10 -2.81
CA ARG A 82 4.53 -2.15 -4.25
C ARG A 82 3.43 -2.85 -5.05
N VAL A 83 2.95 -3.99 -4.56
CA VAL A 83 1.82 -4.73 -5.14
C VAL A 83 0.58 -3.85 -5.16
N ASN A 84 0.19 -3.27 -4.02
CA ASN A 84 -0.98 -2.37 -3.95
C ASN A 84 -0.91 -1.22 -4.95
N ALA A 85 0.27 -0.62 -5.13
CA ALA A 85 0.48 0.49 -6.06
C ALA A 85 0.49 0.09 -7.55
N SER A 86 0.71 -1.18 -7.87
CA SER A 86 0.86 -1.70 -9.25
C SER A 86 -0.28 -2.61 -9.70
N LEU A 87 -1.34 -2.70 -8.90
CA LEU A 87 -2.50 -3.52 -9.19
C LEU A 87 -3.30 -3.06 -10.42
N GLN A 88 -3.22 -1.78 -10.80
CA GLN A 88 -4.02 -1.26 -11.91
C GLN A 88 -3.55 -1.73 -13.30
N ASP A 89 -2.26 -2.02 -13.46
CA ASP A 89 -1.66 -2.38 -14.76
C ASP A 89 -1.05 -3.80 -14.75
N GLU A 90 -1.46 -4.66 -13.83
CA GLU A 90 -0.90 -6.02 -13.61
C GLU A 90 0.62 -6.08 -13.34
N GLY A 91 1.28 -4.93 -13.16
CA GLY A 91 2.72 -4.83 -12.89
C GLY A 91 3.16 -5.43 -11.55
N PHE A 92 2.20 -5.86 -10.71
CA PHE A 92 2.46 -6.42 -9.40
C PHE A 92 3.27 -7.72 -9.43
N PHE A 93 3.22 -8.49 -10.53
CA PHE A 93 4.01 -9.71 -10.68
C PHE A 93 5.52 -9.46 -10.56
N ALA A 94 6.00 -8.27 -10.94
CA ALA A 94 7.41 -7.91 -10.84
C ALA A 94 7.92 -7.83 -9.39
N TYR A 95 7.01 -7.74 -8.42
CA TYR A 95 7.34 -7.65 -6.99
C TYR A 95 7.12 -8.96 -6.23
N LEU A 96 6.68 -10.01 -6.93
CA LEU A 96 6.47 -11.33 -6.38
C LEU A 96 7.67 -12.24 -6.65
N SER A 97 8.01 -13.06 -5.68
CA SER A 97 8.87 -14.22 -5.93
C SER A 97 8.16 -15.23 -6.86
N PRO A 98 8.89 -16.13 -7.54
CA PRO A 98 8.27 -17.15 -8.39
C PRO A 98 7.21 -18.00 -7.67
N ARG A 99 7.44 -18.32 -6.39
CA ARG A 99 6.48 -19.06 -5.56
C ARG A 99 5.22 -18.26 -5.28
N GLN A 100 5.36 -16.97 -4.97
CA GLN A 100 4.23 -16.06 -4.75
C GLN A 100 3.44 -15.83 -6.05
N ALA A 101 4.11 -15.68 -7.19
CA ALA A 101 3.46 -15.53 -8.50
C ALA A 101 2.62 -16.76 -8.86
N LYS A 102 3.14 -17.97 -8.61
CA LYS A 102 2.36 -19.21 -8.78
C LYS A 102 1.14 -19.26 -7.86
N ALA A 103 1.32 -18.90 -6.59
CA ALA A 103 0.22 -18.84 -5.62
C ALA A 103 -0.85 -17.81 -6.02
N ALA A 104 -0.43 -16.63 -6.50
CA ALA A 104 -1.29 -15.59 -7.02
C ALA A 104 -2.19 -16.10 -8.16
N ALA A 105 -1.59 -16.77 -9.16
CA ALA A 105 -2.33 -17.36 -10.28
C ALA A 105 -3.38 -18.37 -9.80
N THR A 106 -3.02 -19.24 -8.85
CA THR A 106 -3.97 -20.19 -8.25
C THR A 106 -5.12 -19.49 -7.53
N LEU A 107 -4.83 -18.45 -6.74
CA LEU A 107 -5.85 -17.68 -6.00
C LEU A 107 -6.85 -17.01 -6.95
N PHE A 108 -6.40 -16.43 -8.06
CA PHE A 108 -7.29 -15.86 -9.07
C PHE A 108 -8.19 -16.91 -9.75
N VAL A 109 -7.67 -18.11 -10.03
CA VAL A 109 -8.48 -19.22 -10.58
C VAL A 109 -9.55 -19.65 -9.58
N ILE A 110 -9.20 -19.80 -8.30
CA ILE A 110 -10.14 -20.18 -7.24
C ILE A 110 -11.25 -19.12 -7.12
N GLU A 111 -10.88 -17.85 -7.04
CA GLU A 111 -11.84 -16.74 -6.95
C GLU A 111 -12.75 -16.66 -8.17
N SER A 112 -12.22 -16.86 -9.38
CA SER A 112 -13.02 -16.87 -10.62
C SER A 112 -14.04 -18.00 -10.61
N LYS A 113 -13.65 -19.20 -10.17
CA LYS A 113 -14.57 -20.35 -10.03
C LYS A 113 -15.64 -20.08 -8.97
N ARG A 114 -15.27 -19.46 -7.85
CA ARG A 114 -16.20 -19.08 -6.79
C ARG A 114 -17.26 -18.11 -7.32
N ARG A 115 -16.84 -17.03 -7.99
CA ARG A 115 -17.75 -16.03 -8.58
C ARG A 115 -18.70 -16.64 -9.61
N ALA A 116 -18.20 -17.52 -10.49
CA ALA A 116 -19.03 -18.21 -11.47
C ALA A 116 -20.10 -19.10 -10.80
N ARG A 117 -19.78 -19.75 -9.68
CA ARG A 117 -20.74 -20.56 -8.91
C ARG A 117 -21.78 -19.71 -8.19
N GLU A 118 -21.37 -18.60 -7.58
CA GLU A 118 -22.28 -17.65 -6.93
C GLU A 118 -23.28 -17.08 -7.94
N GLN A 119 -22.83 -16.72 -9.15
CA GLN A 119 -23.71 -16.28 -10.25
C GLN A 119 -24.67 -17.38 -10.73
N ALA A 120 -24.26 -18.64 -10.65
CA ALA A 120 -25.10 -19.80 -10.98
C ALA A 120 -26.03 -20.24 -9.82
N GLY A 121 -26.02 -19.56 -8.66
CA GLY A 121 -26.86 -19.89 -7.51
C GLY A 121 -26.46 -21.19 -6.79
N LEU A 122 -25.23 -21.67 -6.96
CA LEU A 122 -24.74 -22.92 -6.35
C LEU A 122 -24.15 -22.64 -4.96
N PRO A 123 -24.37 -23.52 -3.96
CA PRO A 123 -23.80 -23.33 -2.62
C PRO A 123 -22.27 -23.41 -2.62
N ALA A 124 -21.67 -22.70 -1.65
CA ALA A 124 -20.24 -22.74 -1.38
C ALA A 124 -19.80 -24.16 -0.99
N THR A 125 -18.69 -24.63 -1.55
CA THR A 125 -18.09 -25.89 -1.13
C THR A 125 -17.51 -25.72 0.26
N GLU A 126 -18.04 -26.44 1.25
CA GLU A 126 -17.39 -26.55 2.56
C GLU A 126 -15.97 -27.13 2.37
N PRO A 127 -14.97 -26.61 3.09
CA PRO A 127 -13.65 -27.23 3.09
C PRO A 127 -13.80 -28.60 3.76
N GLY A 128 -13.62 -29.68 2.97
CA GLY A 128 -13.55 -31.04 3.49
C GLY A 128 -12.46 -31.12 4.55
N GLY A 129 -12.83 -31.65 5.73
CA GLY A 129 -11.96 -31.84 6.89
C GLY A 129 -10.90 -32.90 6.71
#